data_AF-A0A6B3UMC0-F1
#
_entry.id   AF-A0A6B3UMC0-F1
#
_cell.length_a   1.000
_cell.length_b   1.000
_cell.length_c   1.000
_cell.angle_alpha   90.00
_cell.angle_beta   90.00
_cell.angle_gamma   90.00
#
_symmetry.space_group_name_H-M   'P 1'
#
loop_
_entity.id
_entity.type
_entity.pdbx_description
1 polymer ?
#
loop_
_entity_poly.entity_id
_entity_poly.type
_entity_poly.pdbx_seq_one_letter_code
_entity_poly.pdbx_strand_id
1 'polypeptide(L)' 'MRPITLSDKLQMIRDRYYLLVGPLVLLLAFGLGNSPVLAWTAGLILAAATVLKFTQRR' A
#
# COMPACT_ATOMS: atom_id res chain seq x y z
N MET A 1 3.81 -26.72 -10.72
CA MET A 1 3.71 -25.36 -10.14
C MET A 1 2.78 -24.56 -11.03
N ARG A 2 1.60 -24.13 -10.53
CA ARG A 2 0.67 -23.33 -11.36
C ARG A 2 1.32 -21.96 -11.63
N PRO A 3 1.25 -21.43 -12.87
CA PRO A 3 1.77 -20.10 -13.16
C PRO A 3 0.99 -19.08 -12.31
N ILE A 4 1.70 -18.40 -11.43
CA ILE A 4 1.11 -17.34 -10.59
C ILE A 4 0.73 -16.21 -11.54
N THR A 5 -0.57 -16.01 -11.72
CA THR A 5 -1.07 -14.95 -12.61
C THR A 5 -0.90 -13.58 -11.94
N LEU A 6 -0.90 -12.51 -12.74
CA LEU A 6 -0.87 -11.15 -12.19
C LEU A 6 -2.06 -10.89 -11.24
N SER A 7 -3.21 -11.50 -11.52
CA SER A 7 -4.40 -11.47 -10.67
C SER A 7 -4.15 -12.12 -9.31
N ASP A 8 -3.44 -13.27 -9.26
CA ASP A 8 -3.08 -13.91 -7.99
C ASP A 8 -2.14 -13.03 -7.15
N LYS A 9 -1.16 -12.37 -7.78
CA LYS A 9 -0.28 -11.43 -7.08
C LYS A 9 -1.04 -10.23 -6.52
N LEU A 10 -1.98 -9.68 -7.29
CA LEU A 10 -2.86 -8.58 -6.85
C LEU A 10 -3.74 -9.01 -5.67
N GLN A 11 -4.33 -10.21 -5.72
CA GLN A 11 -5.09 -10.75 -4.59
C GLN A 11 -4.22 -10.97 -3.36
N MET A 12 -2.99 -11.43 -3.53
CA MET A 12 -2.05 -11.63 -2.41
C MET A 12 -1.65 -10.30 -1.75
N ILE A 13 -1.43 -9.26 -2.56
CA ILE A 13 -1.17 -7.90 -2.07
C ILE A 13 -2.41 -7.33 -1.38
N ARG A 14 -3.62 -7.62 -1.89
CA ARG A 14 -4.89 -7.22 -1.29
C ARG A 14 -5.11 -7.87 0.08
N ASP A 15 -4.91 -9.17 0.21
CA ASP A 15 -5.06 -9.88 1.49
C ASP A 15 -4.06 -9.35 2.53
N ARG A 16 -2.84 -9.02 2.08
CA ARG A 16 -1.79 -8.46 2.93
C ARG A 16 -1.83 -6.94 3.04
N TYR A 17 -2.82 -6.27 2.43
CA TYR A 17 -2.94 -4.82 2.43
C TYR A 17 -3.04 -4.27 3.86
N TYR A 18 -3.83 -4.91 4.72
CA TYR A 18 -3.94 -4.51 6.12
C TYR A 18 -2.60 -4.60 6.89
N LEU A 19 -1.79 -5.58 6.53
CA LEU A 19 -0.43 -5.79 7.06
C LEU A 19 0.56 -4.74 6.57
N LEU A 20 0.37 -4.21 5.35
CA LEU A 20 1.20 -3.16 4.75
C LEU A 20 0.77 -1.75 5.17
N VAL A 21 -0.52 -1.52 5.40
CA VAL A 21 -1.05 -0.20 5.80
C VAL A 21 -0.49 0.26 7.15
N GLY A 22 -0.40 -0.63 8.15
CA GLY A 22 0.14 -0.27 9.46
C GLY A 22 1.56 0.33 9.38
N PRO A 23 2.54 -0.39 8.79
CA PRO A 23 3.88 0.13 8.54
C PRO A 23 3.90 1.40 7.70
N LEU A 24 3.05 1.52 6.67
CA LEU A 24 2.97 2.71 5.82
C LEU A 24 2.46 3.94 6.57
N VAL A 25 1.47 3.79 7.45
CA VAL A 25 0.96 4.87 8.30
C VAL A 25 2.01 5.28 9.33
N LEU A 26 2.75 4.31 9.91
CA LEU A 26 3.89 4.61 10.77
C LEU A 26 4.99 5.37 10.03
N LEU A 27 5.34 4.93 8.81
CA LEU A 27 6.30 5.62 7.94
C LEU A 27 5.85 7.03 7.57
N LEU A 28 4.55 7.24 7.34
CA LEU A 28 3.98 8.55 7.07
C LEU A 28 4.14 9.48 8.30
N ALA A 29 3.75 8.99 9.48
CA ALA A 29 3.84 9.75 10.72
C ALA A 29 5.29 10.08 11.09
N PHE A 30 6.21 9.13 10.90
CA PHE A 30 7.64 9.33 11.16
C PHE A 30 8.28 10.24 10.11
N GLY A 31 7.89 10.09 8.83
CA GLY A 31 8.36 10.91 7.73
C GLY A 31 7.98 12.38 7.89
N LEU A 32 6.78 12.68 8.40
CA LEU A 32 6.32 14.05 8.66
C LEU A 32 7.25 14.83 9.59
N GLY A 33 7.87 14.15 10.56
CA GLY A 33 8.79 14.78 11.52
C GLY A 33 10.24 14.87 11.03
N ASN A 34 10.66 14.02 10.09
CA ASN A 34 12.08 13.82 9.80
C ASN A 34 12.48 14.11 8.35
N SER A 35 11.61 13.83 7.38
CA SER A 35 11.89 14.11 5.97
C SER A 35 10.60 14.23 5.15
N PRO A 36 10.30 15.42 4.61
CA PRO A 36 9.08 15.63 3.84
C PRO A 36 9.00 14.74 2.59
N VAL A 37 10.13 14.34 2.00
CA VAL A 37 10.16 13.41 0.85
C VAL A 37 9.65 12.02 1.24
N LEU A 38 10.03 11.53 2.43
CA LEU A 38 9.57 10.26 2.98
C LEU A 38 8.07 10.31 3.32
N ALA A 39 7.59 11.42 3.86
CA ALA A 39 6.16 11.63 4.10
C ALA A 39 5.36 11.59 2.80
N TRP A 40 5.80 12.32 1.77
CA TRP A 40 5.11 12.36 0.48
C TRP A 40 5.11 11.01 -0.24
N THR A 41 6.24 10.28 -0.21
CA THR A 41 6.32 8.94 -0.80
C THR A 41 5.45 7.93 -0.06
N ALA A 42 5.50 7.88 1.27
CA ALA A 42 4.61 7.04 2.06
C ALA A 42 3.14 7.40 1.84
N GLY A 43 2.82 8.69 1.76
CA GLY A 43 1.46 9.20 1.51
C GLY A 43 0.94 8.82 0.13
N LEU A 44 1.76 8.96 -0.91
CA LEU A 44 1.40 8.54 -2.27
C LEU A 44 1.20 7.04 -2.39
N ILE A 45 2.08 6.23 -1.76
CA ILE A 45 1.93 4.77 -1.76
C ILE A 45 0.66 4.39 -1.00
N LEU A 46 0.38 5.00 0.14
CA LEU A 46 -0.83 4.77 0.92
C LEU A 46 -2.08 5.17 0.13
N ALA A 47 -2.06 6.32 -0.53
CA ALA A 47 -3.16 6.82 -1.36
C ALA A 47 -3.40 5.91 -2.56
N ALA A 48 -2.36 5.54 -3.31
CA ALA A 48 -2.45 4.64 -4.45
C ALA A 48 -2.98 3.26 -4.04
N ALA A 49 -2.51 2.72 -2.92
CA ALA A 49 -2.96 1.44 -2.41
C ALA A 49 -4.42 1.51 -1.90
N THR A 50 -4.83 2.65 -1.31
CA THR A 50 -6.23 2.90 -0.92
C THR A 50 -7.15 3.01 -2.12
N VAL A 51 -6.74 3.75 -3.16
CA VAL A 51 -7.48 3.88 -4.43
C VAL A 51 -7.62 2.52 -5.10
N LEU A 52 -6.55 1.73 -5.20
CA LEU A 52 -6.57 0.38 -5.78
C LEU A 52 -7.56 -0.55 -5.04
N LYS A 53 -7.57 -0.49 -3.70
CA LYS A 53 -8.54 -1.23 -2.89
C LYS A 53 -9.98 -0.75 -3.13
N PHE A 54 -10.18 0.54 -3.39
CA PHE A 54 -11.50 1.13 -3.58
C PHE A 54 -12.05 0.88 -5.00
N THR A 55 -11.22 0.99 -6.04
CA THR A 55 -11.61 0.72 -7.43
C THR A 55 -11.91 -0.74 -7.70
N GLN A 56 -11.23 -1.68 -7.02
CA GLN A 56 -11.48 -3.12 -7.14
C GLN A 56 -12.68 -3.63 -6.30
N ARG A 57 -13.37 -2.75 -5.54
CA ARG A 57 -14.60 -3.09 -4.82
C ARG A 57 -15.89 -2.83 -5.63
N ARG A 58 -15.80 -2.16 -6.78
CA ARG A 58 -16.89 -2.05 -7.78
C ARG A 58 -16.73 -3.13 -8.83
#